data_AF-W9VKE5-F1
#
_entry.id   AF-W9VKE5-F1
#
_cell.length_a   1.000
_cell.length_b   1.000
_cell.length_c   1.000
_cell.angle_alpha   90.00
_cell.angle_beta   90.00
_cell.angle_gamma   90.00
#
_symmetry.space_group_name_H-M   'P 1'
#
loop_
_entity.id
_entity.type
_entity.pdbx_description
1 polymer ?
#
loop_
_entity_poly.entity_id
_entity_poly.type
_entity_poly.pdbx_seq_one_letter_code
_entity_poly.pdbx_strand_id
1 'polypeptide(L)'
;MDPIDHFFADYPSFDYNRSASSPQEFYRMCDHFHWVKDRRGDYPQERIDAHEAFRLAMVEAFNHNFGTNVDDKTSWESICYLLRIEPLPEDVAEMKKLVKSTHVNLSDLLDSGRSGAKV
;
A
#
# COMPACT_ATOMS: atom_id res chain seq x y z
N MET A 1 16.64 1.14 2.12
CA MET A 1 15.55 1.05 1.13
C MET A 1 14.57 0.03 1.65
N ASP A 2 13.30 0.37 1.66
CA ASP A 2 12.21 -0.56 1.94
C ASP A 2 11.78 -1.25 0.62
N PRO A 3 10.98 -2.33 0.68
CA PRO A 3 10.55 -3.05 -0.51
C PRO A 3 9.82 -2.18 -1.55
N ILE A 4 9.16 -1.08 -1.13
CA ILE A 4 8.49 -0.14 -2.03
C ILE A 4 9.52 0.68 -2.81
N ASP A 5 10.60 1.12 -2.17
CA ASP A 5 11.70 1.79 -2.89
C ASP A 5 12.31 0.88 -3.96
N HIS A 6 12.46 -0.42 -3.66
CA HIS A 6 13.00 -1.39 -4.61
C HIS A 6 12.08 -1.54 -5.82
N PHE A 7 10.76 -1.61 -5.61
CA PHE A 7 9.80 -1.62 -6.71
C PHE A 7 9.96 -0.41 -7.64
N PHE A 8 10.04 0.81 -7.09
CA PHE A 8 10.18 2.01 -7.93
C PHE A 8 11.56 2.12 -8.59
N ALA A 9 12.60 1.52 -8.02
CA ALA A 9 13.94 1.47 -8.63
C ALA A 9 13.97 0.69 -9.95
N ASP A 10 13.03 -0.23 -10.17
CA ASP A 10 12.89 -0.97 -11.45
C ASP A 10 12.35 -0.09 -12.59
N TYR A 11 11.90 1.14 -12.30
CA TYR A 11 11.37 2.09 -13.27
C TYR A 11 12.22 3.39 -13.32
N PRO A 12 13.48 3.33 -13.81
CA PRO A 12 14.43 4.43 -13.70
C PRO A 12 14.06 5.70 -14.51
N SER A 13 13.11 5.61 -15.44
CA SER A 13 12.59 6.77 -16.17
C SER A 13 11.52 7.55 -15.39
N PHE A 14 10.98 6.96 -14.33
CA PHE A 14 10.00 7.59 -13.45
C PHE A 14 10.69 8.27 -12.27
N ASP A 15 10.40 9.56 -12.06
CA ASP A 15 11.02 10.38 -11.00
C ASP A 15 10.38 10.12 -9.62
N TYR A 16 10.54 8.91 -9.09
CA TYR A 16 9.89 8.49 -7.83
C TYR A 16 10.17 9.46 -6.66
N ASN A 17 9.09 10.01 -6.10
CA ASN A 17 9.15 10.85 -4.91
C ASN A 17 8.87 10.02 -3.65
N ARG A 18 9.96 9.63 -2.95
CA ARG A 18 9.90 8.90 -1.68
C ARG A 18 9.08 9.59 -0.59
N SER A 19 8.97 10.91 -0.60
CA SER A 19 8.22 11.66 0.43
C SER A 19 6.73 11.75 0.12
N ALA A 20 6.29 11.36 -1.08
CA ALA A 20 4.90 11.31 -1.47
C ALA A 20 4.26 9.96 -1.11
N SER A 21 2.94 9.92 -1.28
CA SER A 21 2.15 8.72 -1.05
C SER A 21 2.56 7.59 -1.98
N SER A 22 2.87 6.41 -1.45
CA SER A 22 3.35 5.29 -2.31
C SER A 22 2.29 4.88 -3.34
N PRO A 23 1.00 4.78 -2.98
CA PRO A 23 -0.05 4.48 -3.94
C PRO A 23 -0.33 5.62 -4.92
N GLN A 24 -0.22 6.89 -4.50
CA GLN A 24 -0.32 8.01 -5.44
C GLN A 24 0.84 8.00 -6.44
N GLU A 25 2.07 7.70 -5.99
CA GLU A 25 3.23 7.56 -6.88
C GLU A 25 3.06 6.39 -7.86
N PHE A 26 2.43 5.28 -7.45
CA PHE A 26 2.09 4.18 -8.36
C PHE A 26 1.11 4.63 -9.47
N TYR A 27 0.07 5.40 -9.13
CA TYR A 27 -0.84 5.94 -10.15
C TYR A 27 -0.15 6.97 -11.05
N ARG A 28 0.70 7.84 -10.48
CA ARG A 28 1.50 8.81 -11.25
C ARG A 28 2.46 8.11 -12.21
N MET A 29 3.01 6.97 -11.80
CA MET A 29 3.83 6.11 -12.64
C MET A 29 3.01 5.48 -13.77
N CYS A 30 1.80 4.98 -13.49
CA CYS A 30 0.90 4.48 -14.53
C CYS A 30 0.58 5.56 -15.57
N ASP A 31 0.36 6.81 -15.13
CA ASP A 31 0.10 7.93 -16.02
C ASP A 31 1.35 8.29 -16.84
N HIS A 32 2.53 8.27 -16.23
CA HIS A 32 3.82 8.50 -16.89
C HIS A 32 4.09 7.50 -18.02
N PHE A 33 3.78 6.22 -17.82
CA PHE A 33 3.92 5.18 -18.83
C PHE A 33 2.69 5.02 -19.74
N HIS A 34 1.69 5.89 -19.60
CA HIS A 34 0.44 5.85 -20.36
C HIS A 34 -0.28 4.50 -20.29
N TRP A 35 -0.25 3.86 -19.13
CA TRP A 35 -0.93 2.59 -18.90
C TRP A 35 -2.43 2.77 -18.65
N VAL A 36 -3.10 3.35 -19.62
CA VAL A 36 -4.54 3.64 -19.59
C VAL A 36 -5.33 2.46 -20.15
N LYS A 37 -6.64 2.44 -19.86
CA LYS A 37 -7.55 1.44 -20.44
C LYS A 37 -7.60 1.55 -21.96
N ASP A 38 -7.68 0.42 -22.62
CA ASP A 38 -7.95 0.36 -24.05
C ASP A 38 -9.43 0.65 -24.35
N ARG A 39 -9.82 0.54 -25.64
CA ARG A 39 -11.21 0.77 -26.07
C ARG A 39 -12.21 -0.24 -25.50
N ARG A 40 -11.75 -1.39 -25.02
CA ARG A 40 -12.55 -2.45 -24.38
C ARG A 40 -12.69 -2.22 -22.87
N GLY A 41 -11.89 -1.31 -22.32
CA GLY A 41 -11.87 -1.00 -20.89
C GLY A 41 -10.82 -1.79 -20.12
N ASP A 42 -9.94 -2.51 -20.82
CA ASP A 42 -8.91 -3.37 -20.24
C ASP A 42 -7.60 -2.61 -20.06
N TYR A 43 -6.89 -2.87 -18.98
CA TYR A 43 -5.57 -2.29 -18.75
C TYR A 43 -4.49 -3.08 -19.50
N PRO A 44 -3.38 -2.44 -19.89
CA PRO A 44 -2.25 -3.15 -20.48
C PRO A 44 -1.63 -4.11 -19.46
N GLN A 45 -1.04 -5.19 -19.95
CA GLN A 45 -0.47 -6.25 -19.12
C GLN A 45 0.61 -5.69 -18.19
N GLU A 46 1.40 -4.73 -18.67
CA GLU A 46 2.45 -4.05 -17.92
C GLU A 46 1.93 -3.40 -16.64
N ARG A 47 0.72 -2.81 -16.67
CA ARG A 47 0.11 -2.24 -15.47
C ARG A 47 -0.41 -3.30 -14.52
N ILE A 48 -0.91 -4.41 -15.06
CA ILE A 48 -1.39 -5.53 -14.24
C ILE A 48 -0.21 -6.12 -13.47
N ASP A 49 0.90 -6.40 -14.17
CA ASP A 49 2.13 -6.94 -13.60
C ASP A 49 2.75 -5.96 -12.59
N ALA A 50 2.84 -4.67 -12.95
CA ALA A 50 3.33 -3.63 -12.06
C ALA A 50 2.46 -3.49 -10.80
N HIS A 51 1.14 -3.61 -10.93
CA HIS A 51 0.22 -3.55 -9.79
C HIS A 51 0.38 -4.76 -8.86
N GLU A 52 0.61 -5.96 -9.41
CA GLU A 52 0.91 -7.15 -8.61
C GLU A 52 2.24 -7.01 -7.88
N ALA A 53 3.30 -6.60 -8.57
CA ALA A 53 4.61 -6.37 -7.98
C ALA A 53 4.58 -5.27 -6.90
N PHE A 54 3.87 -4.16 -7.16
CA PHE A 54 3.68 -3.10 -6.18
C PHE A 54 2.92 -3.60 -4.95
N ARG A 55 1.86 -4.39 -5.15
CA ARG A 55 1.11 -5.01 -4.05
C ARG A 55 2.00 -5.92 -3.21
N LEU A 56 2.86 -6.73 -3.83
CA LEU A 56 3.81 -7.60 -3.11
C LEU A 56 4.80 -6.77 -2.30
N ALA A 57 5.37 -5.71 -2.89
CA ALA A 57 6.27 -4.79 -2.20
C ALA A 57 5.59 -4.11 -0.99
N MET A 58 4.33 -3.69 -1.14
CA MET A 58 3.53 -3.13 -0.04
C MET A 58 3.32 -4.15 1.10
N VAL A 59 3.03 -5.42 0.76
CA VAL A 59 2.89 -6.50 1.74
C VAL A 59 4.22 -6.82 2.43
N GLU A 60 5.32 -6.82 1.71
CA GLU A 60 6.65 -7.07 2.28
C GLU A 60 7.09 -5.93 3.20
N ALA A 61 6.87 -4.68 2.78
CA ALA A 61 7.13 -3.50 3.61
C ALA A 61 6.28 -3.52 4.89
N PHE A 62 5.03 -3.95 4.77
CA PHE A 62 4.14 -4.16 5.90
C PHE A 62 4.63 -5.26 6.84
N ASN A 63 5.02 -6.41 6.31
CA ASN A 63 5.56 -7.54 7.09
C ASN A 63 6.86 -7.16 7.81
N HIS A 64 7.70 -6.32 7.21
CA HIS A 64 8.89 -5.78 7.87
C HIS A 64 8.56 -4.88 9.07
N ASN A 65 7.49 -4.09 8.98
CA ASN A 65 7.11 -3.14 10.04
C ASN A 65 6.24 -3.77 11.14
N PHE A 66 5.35 -4.70 10.80
CA PHE A 66 4.35 -5.27 11.72
C PHE A 66 4.55 -6.77 11.99
N GLY A 67 5.56 -7.38 11.38
CA GLY A 67 5.83 -8.82 11.47
C GLY A 67 5.00 -9.66 10.49
N THR A 68 5.40 -10.92 10.31
CA THR A 68 4.73 -11.89 9.43
C THR A 68 3.67 -12.74 10.14
N ASN A 69 3.54 -12.60 11.47
CA ASN A 69 2.63 -13.41 12.25
C ASN A 69 1.20 -12.90 12.08
N VAL A 70 0.45 -13.57 11.21
CA VAL A 70 -0.95 -13.24 10.94
C VAL A 70 -1.86 -13.39 12.15
N ASP A 71 -1.44 -14.07 13.21
CA ASP A 71 -2.23 -14.27 14.44
C ASP A 71 -1.79 -13.33 15.58
N ASP A 72 -0.83 -12.43 15.32
CA ASP A 72 -0.42 -11.42 16.29
C ASP A 72 -1.49 -10.32 16.39
N LYS A 73 -2.32 -10.44 17.42
CA LYS A 73 -3.37 -9.47 17.72
C LYS A 73 -2.82 -8.06 17.93
N THR A 74 -1.66 -7.91 18.56
CA THR A 74 -1.06 -6.59 18.82
C THR A 74 -0.63 -5.89 17.53
N SER A 75 -0.15 -6.64 16.54
CA SER A 75 0.10 -6.10 15.20
C SER A 75 -1.19 -5.60 14.55
N TRP A 76 -2.26 -6.41 14.57
CA TRP A 76 -3.56 -6.02 14.00
C TRP A 76 -4.23 -4.85 14.72
N GLU A 77 -4.13 -4.77 16.05
CA GLU A 77 -4.59 -3.61 16.84
C GLU A 77 -3.84 -2.34 16.44
N SER A 78 -2.52 -2.42 16.25
CA SER A 78 -1.70 -1.30 15.78
C SER A 78 -2.12 -0.83 14.40
N ILE A 79 -2.45 -1.76 13.50
CA ILE A 79 -2.94 -1.46 12.14
C ILE A 79 -4.34 -0.82 12.19
N CYS A 80 -5.26 -1.36 13.01
CA CYS A 80 -6.60 -0.79 13.18
C CYS A 80 -6.57 0.60 13.83
N TYR A 81 -5.66 0.83 14.79
CA TYR A 81 -5.43 2.14 15.40
C TYR A 81 -4.90 3.14 14.37
N LEU A 82 -3.92 2.73 13.56
CA LEU A 82 -3.41 3.54 12.48
C LEU A 82 -4.57 3.92 11.53
N LEU A 83 -5.48 2.96 11.24
CA LEU A 83 -6.64 3.10 10.35
C LEU A 83 -7.80 3.92 10.94
N ARG A 84 -7.67 4.36 12.20
CA ARG A 84 -8.76 4.99 12.98
C ARG A 84 -10.06 4.19 12.97
N ILE A 85 -9.95 2.87 13.00
CA ILE A 85 -11.10 1.98 13.11
C ILE A 85 -11.58 2.01 14.56
N GLU A 86 -12.77 2.57 14.78
CA GLU A 86 -13.48 2.56 16.06
C GLU A 86 -14.92 2.05 15.90
N PRO A 87 -15.41 1.19 16.80
CA PRO A 87 -14.70 0.58 17.93
C PRO A 87 -13.68 -0.47 17.48
N LEU A 88 -12.60 -0.62 18.24
CA LEU A 88 -11.57 -1.62 17.97
C LEU A 88 -12.19 -3.02 18.15
N PRO A 89 -12.11 -3.90 17.14
CA PRO A 89 -12.61 -5.26 17.28
C PRO A 89 -11.81 -6.02 18.34
N GLU A 90 -12.41 -6.99 19.02
CA GLU A 90 -11.65 -7.88 19.92
C GLU A 90 -11.06 -9.09 19.18
N ASP A 91 -11.60 -9.42 18.00
CA ASP A 91 -11.19 -10.56 17.19
C ASP A 91 -10.27 -10.14 16.03
N VAL A 92 -9.14 -10.83 15.92
CA VAL A 92 -8.16 -10.70 14.83
C VAL A 92 -8.82 -10.96 13.46
N ALA A 93 -9.81 -11.84 13.38
CA ALA A 93 -10.53 -12.10 12.14
C ALA A 93 -11.36 -10.87 11.69
N GLU A 94 -11.97 -10.16 12.63
CA GLU A 94 -12.70 -8.93 12.34
C GLU A 94 -11.76 -7.78 12.00
N MET A 95 -10.63 -7.65 12.70
CA MET A 95 -9.57 -6.69 12.35
C MET A 95 -9.09 -6.93 10.91
N LYS A 96 -8.74 -8.18 10.55
CA LYS A 96 -8.34 -8.57 9.18
C LYS A 96 -9.40 -8.17 8.14
N LYS A 97 -10.68 -8.38 8.45
CA LYS A 97 -11.79 -8.05 7.55
C LYS A 97 -11.93 -6.55 7.35
N LEU A 98 -11.84 -5.77 8.43
CA LEU A 98 -11.94 -4.31 8.39
C LEU A 98 -10.75 -3.68 7.69
N VAL A 99 -9.53 -4.14 7.99
CA VAL A 99 -8.32 -3.70 7.28
C VAL A 99 -8.47 -3.95 5.77
N LYS A 100 -8.92 -5.15 5.37
CA LYS A 100 -9.19 -5.47 3.95
C LYS A 100 -10.30 -4.63 3.33
N SER A 101 -11.35 -4.27 4.06
CA SER A 101 -12.42 -3.41 3.55
C SER A 101 -11.98 -1.95 3.45
N THR A 102 -10.98 -1.55 4.24
CA THR A 102 -10.42 -0.20 4.24
C THR A 102 -9.24 -0.07 3.27
N HIS A 103 -9.30 -0.82 2.16
CA HIS A 103 -8.27 -0.89 1.11
C HIS A 103 -7.91 0.49 0.53
N VAL A 104 -8.80 1.47 0.70
CA VAL A 104 -8.60 2.88 0.34
C VAL A 104 -7.78 3.64 1.41
N ASN A 105 -7.95 3.36 2.71
CA ASN A 105 -7.20 4.07 3.77
C ASN A 105 -5.83 3.45 4.11
N LEU A 106 -5.54 2.16 3.87
CA LEU A 106 -4.18 1.63 4.16
C LEU A 106 -3.09 2.37 3.38
N SER A 107 -3.44 2.76 2.17
CA SER A 107 -2.65 3.66 1.32
C SER A 107 -2.37 4.98 2.05
N ASP A 108 -3.41 5.70 2.48
CA ASP A 108 -3.32 6.97 3.21
C ASP A 108 -2.58 6.86 4.56
N LEU A 109 -2.61 5.67 5.17
CA LEU A 109 -1.94 5.36 6.43
C LEU A 109 -0.44 5.20 6.31
N LEU A 110 0.01 4.46 5.30
CA LEU A 110 1.43 4.27 5.03
C LEU A 110 2.09 5.62 4.74
N ASP A 111 1.31 6.58 4.22
CA ASP A 111 1.76 7.94 3.96
C ASP A 111 1.83 8.79 5.24
N SER A 112 0.92 8.56 6.20
CA SER A 112 0.94 9.21 7.52
C SER A 112 2.14 8.76 8.38
N GLY A 113 2.53 7.48 8.28
CA GLY A 113 3.72 6.94 8.95
C GLY A 113 5.04 7.44 8.36
N ARG A 114 5.07 7.74 7.05
CA ARG A 114 6.25 8.26 6.35
C ARG A 114 6.46 9.77 6.52
N SER A 115 5.39 10.53 6.78
CA SER A 115 5.42 11.99 6.74
C SER A 115 5.70 12.67 8.08
N GLY A 116 5.66 11.97 9.22
CA GLY A 116 5.91 12.57 10.54
C GLY A 116 5.01 13.77 10.87
N ALA A 117 3.89 13.93 10.15
CA ALA A 117 2.94 15.00 10.36
C ALA A 117 1.91 14.54 11.39
N LYS A 118 2.05 15.06 12.61
CA LYS A 118 0.98 15.06 13.61
C LYS A 118 -0.24 15.74 13.00
N VAL A 119 -1.35 15.01 12.92
CA VAL A 119 -2.68 15.60 12.97
C VAL A 119 -3.00 16.07 14.39
#